data_AF-A0AAW1UJL4-F1
#
_entry.id   AF-A0AAW1UJL4-F1
#
_cell.length_a   1.000
_cell.length_b   1.000
_cell.length_c   1.000
_cell.angle_alpha   90.00
_cell.angle_beta   90.00
_cell.angle_gamma   90.00
#
_symmetry.space_group_name_H-M   'P 1'
#
loop_
_entity.id
_entity.type
_entity.pdbx_description
1 polymer ?
#
loop_
_entity_poly.entity_id
_entity_poly.type
_entity_poly.pdbx_seq_one_letter_code
_entity_poly.pdbx_strand_id
1 'polypeptide(L)' 'MSSSTKLSQIKEAKETFQALMEISKLLGTGLDVETLSICVRLCEAGVNPEVLATVVRELKKEVGSTSDEAASGSTQV' A
#
# COMPACT_ATOMS: atom_id res chain seq x y z
N MET A 1 -32.09 -4.00 -17.39
CA MET A 1 -31.68 -4.69 -16.14
C MET A 1 -30.19 -4.58 -15.84
N SER A 2 -29.32 -4.20 -16.80
CA SER A 2 -27.85 -4.25 -16.64
C SER A 2 -27.18 -3.11 -15.87
N SER A 3 -27.83 -1.94 -15.70
CA SER A 3 -27.20 -0.78 -15.04
C SER A 3 -27.26 -0.84 -13.51
N SER A 4 -28.29 -1.50 -12.95
CA SER A 4 -28.48 -1.60 -11.50
C SER A 4 -27.43 -2.48 -10.83
N THR A 5 -27.05 -3.59 -11.47
CA THR A 5 -26.07 -4.56 -10.95
C THR A 5 -24.64 -4.00 -10.93
N LYS A 6 -24.28 -3.13 -11.89
CA LYS A 6 -22.93 -2.54 -11.92
C LYS A 6 -22.72 -1.55 -10.78
N LEU A 7 -23.76 -0.82 -10.38
CA LEU A 7 -23.72 0.10 -9.24
C LEU A 7 -23.58 -0.65 -7.90
N SER A 8 -24.25 -1.79 -7.75
CA SER A 8 -24.10 -2.62 -6.54
C SER A 8 -22.71 -3.22 -6.42
N GLN A 9 -22.12 -3.73 -7.51
CA GLN A 9 -20.74 -4.26 -7.52
C GLN A 9 -19.70 -3.20 -7.14
N ILE A 10 -19.84 -1.97 -7.66
CA ILE A 10 -18.92 -0.87 -7.30
C ILE A 10 -19.03 -0.53 -5.80
N LYS A 11 -20.25 -0.56 -5.26
CA LYS A 11 -20.48 -0.32 -3.84
C LYS A 11 -19.83 -1.41 -2.98
N GLU A 12 -20.04 -2.68 -3.31
CA GLU A 12 -19.46 -3.83 -2.61
C GLU A 12 -17.92 -3.81 -2.65
N ALA A 13 -17.33 -3.50 -3.82
CA ALA A 13 -15.88 -3.39 -3.96
C ALA A 13 -15.31 -2.27 -3.08
N LYS A 14 -16.00 -1.13 -2.99
CA LYS A 14 -15.60 -0.01 -2.14
C LYS A 14 -15.68 -0.36 -0.66
N GLU A 15 -16.75 -1.03 -0.23
CA GLU A 15 -16.91 -1.50 1.16
C GLU A 15 -15.82 -2.51 1.53
N THR A 16 -15.53 -3.45 0.63
CA THR A 16 -14.44 -4.43 0.79
C THR A 16 -13.08 -3.74 0.93
N PHE A 17 -12.79 -2.78 0.05
CA PHE A 17 -11.54 -2.02 0.12
C PHE A 17 -11.44 -1.19 1.41
N GLN A 18 -12.55 -0.63 1.87
CA GLN A 18 -12.58 0.12 3.12
C GLN A 18 -12.29 -0.79 4.34
N ALA A 19 -12.83 -2.01 4.35
CA ALA A 19 -12.49 -3.01 5.37
C ALA A 19 -10.99 -3.38 5.34
N LEU A 20 -10.42 -3.58 4.15
CA LEU A 20 -8.98 -3.84 3.99
C LEU A 20 -8.11 -2.69 4.52
N MET A 21 -8.51 -1.44 4.27
CA MET A 21 -7.83 -0.26 4.81
C MET A 21 -7.89 -0.22 6.34
N GLU A 22 -9.00 -0.61 6.94
CA GLU A 22 -9.14 -0.64 8.40
C GLU A 22 -8.28 -1.73 9.03
N ILE A 23 -8.26 -2.93 8.45
CA ILE A 23 -7.36 -4.02 8.85
C ILE A 23 -5.90 -3.57 8.76
N SER A 24 -5.53 -2.91 7.66
CA SER A 24 -4.17 -2.39 7.44
C SER A 24 -3.75 -1.39 8.53
N LYS A 25 -4.66 -0.52 8.96
CA LYS A 25 -4.43 0.42 10.07
C LYS A 25 -4.30 -0.30 11.41
N LEU A 26 -5.14 -1.28 11.68
CA LEU A 26 -5.09 -2.07 12.93
C LEU A 26 -3.77 -2.86 13.04
N LEU A 27 -3.27 -3.39 11.93
CA LEU A 27 -1.99 -4.11 11.88
C LEU A 27 -0.77 -3.18 11.84
N GLY A 28 -0.98 -1.86 11.71
CA GLY A 28 0.12 -0.90 11.69
C GLY A 28 1.07 -1.06 10.50
N THR A 29 0.59 -1.54 9.34
CA THR A 29 1.43 -1.74 8.14
C THR A 29 2.00 -0.41 7.61
N GLY A 30 1.31 0.69 7.91
CA GLY A 30 1.64 2.03 7.42
C GLY A 30 1.55 2.16 5.90
N LEU A 31 0.64 1.40 5.27
CA LEU A 31 0.30 1.58 3.86
C LEU A 31 -0.77 2.67 3.72
N ASP A 32 -0.56 3.55 2.76
CA ASP A 32 -1.52 4.55 2.34
C ASP A 32 -2.54 3.94 1.35
N VAL A 33 -3.58 4.71 1.04
CA VAL A 33 -4.71 4.28 0.20
C VAL A 33 -4.25 3.88 -1.20
N GLU A 34 -3.28 4.61 -1.76
CA GLU A 34 -2.77 4.35 -3.10
C GLU A 34 -1.92 3.08 -3.12
N THR A 35 -0.97 2.94 -2.19
CA THR A 35 -0.15 1.72 -2.10
C THR A 35 -1.00 0.48 -1.83
N LEU A 36 -2.00 0.54 -0.94
CA LEU A 36 -2.87 -0.61 -0.71
C LEU A 36 -3.65 -1.00 -1.99
N SER A 37 -4.13 -0.02 -2.76
CA SER A 37 -4.80 -0.28 -4.03
C SER A 37 -3.89 -0.97 -5.04
N ILE A 38 -2.62 -0.56 -5.11
CA ILE A 38 -1.62 -1.21 -5.95
C ILE A 38 -1.36 -2.64 -5.47
N CYS A 39 -1.20 -2.86 -4.16
CA CYS A 39 -1.01 -4.19 -3.59
C CYS A 39 -2.17 -5.13 -3.91
N VAL A 40 -3.42 -4.65 -3.81
CA VAL A 40 -4.61 -5.44 -4.18
C VAL A 40 -4.56 -5.85 -5.65
N ARG A 41 -4.24 -4.91 -6.56
CA ARG A 41 -4.13 -5.21 -8.00
C ARG A 41 -3.02 -6.20 -8.33
N LEU A 42 -1.89 -6.13 -7.63
CA LEU A 42 -0.80 -7.07 -7.80
C LEU A 42 -1.19 -8.47 -7.28
N CYS A 43 -1.86 -8.54 -6.14
CA CYS A 43 -2.39 -9.80 -5.62
C CYS A 43 -3.44 -10.41 -6.57
N GLU A 44 -4.33 -9.60 -7.14
CA GLU A 44 -5.30 -10.02 -8.16
C GLU A 44 -4.63 -10.52 -9.45
N ALA A 45 -3.45 -9.98 -9.79
CA ALA A 45 -2.63 -10.45 -10.91
C ALA A 45 -1.86 -11.76 -10.61
N GLY A 46 -1.99 -12.31 -9.40
CA GLY A 46 -1.35 -13.56 -8.99
C GLY A 46 0.05 -13.39 -8.38
N VAL A 47 0.43 -12.17 -8.00
CA VAL A 47 1.69 -11.95 -7.28
C VAL A 47 1.60 -12.54 -5.87
N ASN A 48 2.66 -13.22 -5.42
CA ASN A 48 2.73 -13.77 -4.07
C ASN A 48 2.74 -12.62 -3.02
N PRO A 49 1.76 -12.57 -2.08
CA PRO A 49 1.69 -11.52 -1.07
C PRO A 49 2.90 -11.47 -0.13
N GLU A 50 3.55 -12.60 0.14
CA GLU A 50 4.74 -12.67 1.02
C GLU A 50 5.95 -11.96 0.38
N VAL A 51 6.16 -12.20 -0.91
CA VAL A 51 7.23 -11.55 -1.69
C VAL A 51 6.92 -10.06 -1.83
N LEU A 52 5.66 -9.72 -2.15
CA LEU A 52 5.22 -8.33 -2.25
C LEU A 52 5.44 -7.55 -0.94
N ALA A 53 5.12 -8.16 0.22
CA ALA A 53 5.36 -7.54 1.52
C ALA A 53 6.85 -7.27 1.78
N THR A 54 7.72 -8.16 1.32
CA THR A 54 9.18 -7.99 1.43
C THR A 54 9.65 -6.81 0.58
N VAL A 55 9.24 -6.76 -0.70
CA VAL A 55 9.60 -5.67 -1.61
C VAL A 55 9.08 -4.32 -1.11
N VAL A 56 7.83 -4.25 -0.65
CA VAL A 56 7.24 -3.00 -0.12
C VAL A 56 7.99 -2.51 1.12
N ARG A 57 8.42 -3.42 2.01
CA ARG A 57 9.22 -3.07 3.19
C ARG A 57 10.60 -2.56 2.81
N GLU A 58 11.26 -3.19 1.84
CA GLU A 58 12.58 -2.79 1.37
C GLU A 58 12.53 -1.41 0.69
N LEU A 59 11.59 -1.19 -0.24
CA LEU A 59 11.41 0.10 -0.90
C LEU A 59 11.14 1.23 0.09
N LYS A 60 10.29 0.98 1.10
CA LYS A 60 9.98 1.97 2.14
C LYS A 60 11.20 2.28 3.02
N LYS A 61 12.07 1.28 3.26
CA LYS A 61 13.34 1.47 3.96
C LYS A 61 14.32 2.29 3.12
N GLU A 62 14.44 2.01 1.83
CA GLU A 62 15.33 2.76 0.92
C GLU A 62 14.91 4.23 0.80
N VAL A 63 13.62 4.51 0.61
CA VAL A 63 13.08 5.88 0.55
C VAL A 63 13.24 6.61 1.90
N GLY A 64 13.07 5.91 3.02
CA GLY A 64 13.34 6.48 4.34
C GLY A 64 14.82 6.79 4.57
N SER A 65 15.73 5.93 4.06
CA SER A 65 17.18 6.07 4.27
C SER A 65 17.82 7.13 3.37
N THR A 66 17.26 7.41 2.19
CA THR A 66 17.77 8.47 1.30
C THR A 66 17.41 9.88 1.77
N SER A 67 16.56 10.02 2.79
CA SER A 67 16.24 11.33 3.39
C SER A 67 17.21 11.76 4.50
N ASP A 68 18.06 10.85 5.00
CA ASP A 68 19.08 11.16 6.03
C ASP A 68 20.46 11.55 5.46
N GLU A 69 20.71 11.34 4.16
CA GLU A 69 21.95 11.76 3.48
C GLU A 69 21.89 13.21 2.96
N ALA A 70 21.27 14.12 3.71
CA ALA A 70 21.35 15.57 3.45
C ALA A 70 21.85 16.38 4.66
N ALA A 71 22.10 15.73 5.81
CA ALA A 71 22.49 16.41 7.06
C ALA A 71 23.89 16.04 7.60
N SER A 72 24.70 15.24 6.89
CA SER A 72 26.10 14.96 7.29
C SER A 72 27.09 15.63 6.33
N GLY A 73 27.01 16.96 6.28
CA GLY A 73 27.92 17.84 5.55
C GLY A 73 28.17 19.09 6.36
N SER A 74 28.65 18.97 7.59
CA SER A 74 29.08 20.11 8.40
C SER A 74 30.25 19.73 9.31
N THR A 75 31.44 20.07 8.81
CA THR A 75 32.57 20.61 9.57
C THR A 75 32.94 19.92 10.89
N GLN A 76 33.97 19.06 10.84
CA GLN A 76 34.85 18.89 11.99
C GLN A 76 36.21 19.52 11.66
N VAL A 77 36.52 20.52 12.49
CA VAL A 77 37.74 21.32 12.70
C VAL A 77 39.06 20.79 12.13
#